data_AF-A0A2X0SRB4-F1
#
_entry.id   AF-A0A2X0SRB4-F1
#
_cell.length_a   1.000
_cell.length_b   1.000
_cell.length_c   1.000
_cell.angle_alpha   90.00
_cell.angle_beta   90.00
_cell.angle_gamma   90.00
#
_symmetry.space_group_name_H-M   'P 1'
#
loop_
_entity.id
_entity.type
_entity.pdbx_description
1 polymer ?
#
loop_
_entity_poly.entity_id
_entity_poly.type
_entity_poly.pdbx_seq_one_letter_code
_entity_poly.pdbx_strand_id
1 'polypeptide(L)' 'MKIGYARVSTFEQKLESQIEVLKEAGAEEVFQKKIYGDYS' A
#
# COMPACT_ATOMS: atom_id res chain seq x y z
N MET A 1 -10.51 -15.41 3.25
CA MET A 1 -10.29 -13.97 3.50
C MET A 1 -8.80 -13.68 3.46
N LYS A 2 -8.30 -13.10 2.35
CA LYS A 2 -6.92 -12.60 2.25
C LYS A 2 -6.92 -11.09 2.47
N ILE A 3 -6.13 -10.61 3.43
CA ILE A 3 -6.00 -9.18 3.74
C ILE A 3 -4.58 -8.74 3.39
N GLY A 4 -4.47 -7.70 2.57
CA GLY A 4 -3.21 -7.08 2.18
C GLY A 4 -2.84 -5.88 3.08
N TYR A 5 -1.55 -5.62 3.20
CA TYR A 5 -1.04 -4.42 3.87
C TYR A 5 0.07 -3.78 3.04
N ALA A 6 -0.14 -2.53 2.62
CA ALA A 6 0.80 -1.75 1.84
C ALA A 6 1.35 -0.58 2.65
N ARG A 7 2.66 -0.32 2.56
CA ARG A 7 3.32 0.74 3.35
C ARG A 7 4.43 1.41 2.56
N VAL A 8 4.47 2.74 2.67
CA VAL A 8 5.54 3.57 2.10
C VAL A 8 6.15 4.48 3.17
N SER A 9 7.47 4.64 3.11
CA SER A 9 8.25 5.42 4.08
C SER A 9 8.91 6.66 3.43
N THR A 10 8.94 6.75 2.10
CA THR A 10 9.37 7.92 1.34
C THR A 10 8.37 8.26 0.23
N PHE A 11 8.43 9.49 -0.29
CA PHE A 11 7.56 9.96 -1.39
C PHE A 11 7.83 9.24 -2.73
N GLU A 12 9.04 8.73 -2.92
CA GLU A 12 9.45 8.03 -4.14
C GLU A 12 8.83 6.63 -4.25
N GLN A 13 8.41 6.06 -3.11
CA GLN A 13 7.76 4.77 -3.09
C GLN A 13 6.29 4.92 -3.50
N LYS A 14 5.91 4.27 -4.60
CA LYS A 14 4.52 4.24 -5.06
C LYS A 14 3.73 3.22 -4.27
N LEU A 15 2.71 3.70 -3.58
CA LEU A 15 1.78 2.85 -2.83
C LEU A 15 0.89 2.05 -3.80
N GLU A 16 0.56 2.61 -4.96
CA GLU A 16 -0.28 1.92 -5.95
C GLU A 16 0.32 0.59 -6.40
N SER A 17 1.63 0.55 -6.70
CA SER A 17 2.28 -0.68 -7.16
C SER A 17 2.25 -1.80 -6.12
N GLN A 18 2.30 -1.48 -4.83
CA GLN A 18 2.14 -2.50 -3.77
C GLN A 18 0.70 -3.02 -3.70
N ILE A 19 -0.29 -2.12 -3.88
CA ILE A 19 -1.71 -2.49 -3.85
C ILE A 19 -2.07 -3.39 -5.04
N GLU A 20 -1.54 -3.11 -6.23
CA GLU A 20 -1.75 -3.94 -7.43
C GLU A 20 -1.26 -5.37 -7.21
N VAL A 21 -0.02 -5.54 -6.73
CA VAL A 21 0.54 -6.86 -6.42
C VAL A 21 -0.30 -7.61 -5.38
N LEU A 22 -0.80 -6.90 -4.35
CA LEU A 22 -1.66 -7.52 -3.33
C LEU A 22 -3.00 -7.98 -3.89
N LYS A 23 -3.60 -7.19 -4.80
CA LYS A 23 -4.83 -7.57 -5.51
C LYS A 23 -4.60 -8.76 -6.44
N GLU A 24 -3.50 -8.78 -7.18
CA GLU A 24 -3.11 -9.92 -8.04
C GLU A 24 -2.87 -11.20 -7.23
N ALA A 25 -2.34 -11.07 -6.00
CA ALA A 25 -2.21 -12.17 -5.06
C ALA A 25 -3.55 -12.65 -4.45
N GLY A 26 -4.65 -11.95 -4.76
CA GLY A 26 -6.01 -12.25 -4.34
C GLY A 26 -6.40 -11.65 -2.99
N ALA A 27 -5.81 -10.52 -2.57
CA ALA A 27 -6.28 -9.81 -1.38
C ALA A 27 -7.66 -9.18 -1.63
N GLU A 28 -8.60 -9.45 -0.72
CA GLU A 28 -9.98 -8.98 -0.75
C GLU A 28 -10.12 -7.58 -0.13
N GLU A 29 -9.26 -7.27 0.85
CA GLU A 29 -9.17 -5.97 1.49
C GLU A 29 -7.69 -5.57 1.63
N VAL A 30 -7.36 -4.30 1.40
CA VAL A 30 -5.98 -3.79 1.49
C VAL A 30 -5.94 -2.57 2.39
N PHE A 31 -5.23 -2.70 3.52
CA PHE A 31 -4.92 -1.58 4.40
C PHE A 31 -3.65 -0.88 3.93
N GLN A 32 -3.59 0.44 4.10
CA GLN A 32 -2.45 1.22 3.64
C GLN A 32 -1.95 2.21 4.69
N LYS A 33 -0.64 2.41 4.75
CA LYS A 33 0.00 3.39 5.65
C LYS A 33 1.12 4.17 4.97
N LYS A 34 1.02 5.50 5.00
CA LYS A 34 2.11 6.42 4.64
C LYS A 34 2.80 6.89 5.92
N ILE A 35 4.12 6.79 5.98
CA ILE A 35 4.91 7.19 7.15
C ILE A 35 5.63 8.52 6.94
N TYR A 36 5.84 8.92 5.69
CA TYR A 36 6.30 10.27 5.41
C TYR A 36 5.18 11.27 5.71
N GLY A 37 5.55 12.41 6.31
CA GLY A 37 4.60 13.47 6.63
C GLY A 37 4.00 14.06 5.36
N ASP A 38 2.70 14.32 5.37
CA ASP A 38 2.05 15.11 4.33
C ASP A 38 2.48 16.57 4.56
N TYR A 39 3.52 17.02 3.85
CA TYR A 39 3.87 18.43 3.80
C TYR A 39 2.87 19.12 2.84
N SER A 40 1.61 19.19 3.25
CA SER A 40 0.61 20.10 2.64
C SER A 40 0.70 21.47 3.31
#